data_AF-A0A9P7MXM1-F1
#
_entry.id   AF-A0A9P7MXM1-F1
#
_cell.length_a   1.000
_cell.length_b   1.000
_cell.length_c   1.000
_cell.angle_alpha   90.00
_cell.angle_beta   90.00
_cell.angle_gamma   90.00
#
_symmetry.space_group_name_H-M   'P 1'
#
loop_
_entity.id
_entity.type
_entity.pdbx_description
1 polymer ?
#
loop_
_entity_poly.entity_id
_entity_poly.type
_entity_poly.pdbx_seq_one_letter_code
_entity_poly.pdbx_strand_id
1 'polypeptide(L)' 'MNTYLACIKKVRGLNDDECRNIAKAYLSCRMDRNLMARDEFKNLGFASPPETASGPQQSEPEKGVKGELLW' A
#
# COMPACT_ATOMS: atom_id res chain seq x y z
N MET A 1 -14.19 -8.50 -8.14
CA MET A 1 -13.35 -7.78 -7.17
C MET A 1 -12.73 -6.54 -7.85
N ASN A 2 -13.57 -5.62 -8.34
CA ASN A 2 -13.16 -4.40 -9.07
C ASN A 2 -13.60 -3.11 -8.34
N THR A 3 -14.22 -3.24 -7.17
CA THR A 3 -14.80 -2.14 -6.41
C THR A 3 -13.74 -1.12 -5.99
N TYR A 4 -12.55 -1.56 -5.56
CA TYR A 4 -11.45 -0.65 -5.24
C TYR A 4 -10.98 0.14 -6.47
N LEU A 5 -10.75 -0.54 -7.60
CA LEU A 5 -10.31 0.09 -8.84
C LEU A 5 -11.35 1.08 -9.38
N ALA A 6 -12.63 0.75 -9.27
CA ALA A 6 -13.72 1.65 -9.60
C ALA A 6 -13.78 2.86 -8.67
N CYS A 7 -13.58 2.66 -7.36
CA CYS A 7 -13.53 3.72 -6.36
C CYS A 7 -12.42 4.71 -6.69
N ILE A 8 -11.17 4.23 -6.79
CA ILE A 8 -9.99 5.04 -7.15
C ILE A 8 -10.20 5.82 -8.44
N LYS A 9 -10.81 5.21 -9.46
CA LYS A 9 -11.10 5.88 -10.73
C LYS A 9 -12.12 7.01 -10.56
N LYS A 10 -13.14 6.84 -9.72
CA LYS A 10 -14.16 7.86 -9.42
C LYS A 10 -13.55 9.07 -8.71
N VAL A 11 -12.67 8.83 -7.74
CA VAL A 11 -11.98 9.88 -6.96
C VAL A 11 -10.68 10.37 -7.63
N ARG A 12 -10.52 10.13 -8.93
CA ARG A 12 -9.37 10.60 -9.74
C ARG A 12 -8.00 10.23 -9.20
N GLY A 13 -7.87 9.03 -8.62
CA GLY A 13 -6.59 8.54 -8.11
C GLY A 13 -6.30 8.86 -6.64
N LEU A 14 -7.14 9.66 -5.98
CA LEU A 14 -7.00 9.98 -4.56
C LEU A 14 -7.45 8.79 -3.70
N ASN A 15 -6.60 8.26 -2.82
CA ASN A 15 -7.02 7.18 -1.93
C ASN A 15 -7.73 7.76 -0.70
N ASP A 16 -8.93 8.30 -0.92
CA ASP A 16 -9.78 8.88 0.12
C ASP A 16 -10.32 7.79 1.07
N ASP A 17 -10.80 8.18 2.26
CA ASP A 17 -11.24 7.23 3.29
C ASP A 17 -12.34 6.27 2.80
N GLU A 18 -13.20 6.73 1.87
CA GLU A 18 -14.21 5.90 1.18
C GLU A 18 -13.57 4.71 0.45
N CYS A 19 -12.43 4.92 -0.22
CA CYS A 19 -11.71 3.88 -0.95
C CYS A 19 -10.75 3.09 -0.06
N ARG A 20 -10.27 3.67 1.04
CA ARG A 20 -9.29 3.08 1.94
C ARG A 20 -9.78 1.76 2.55
N ASN A 21 -11.04 1.70 2.98
CA ASN A 21 -11.63 0.45 3.50
C ASN A 21 -11.68 -0.66 2.43
N ILE A 22 -11.95 -0.30 1.17
CA ILE A 22 -12.00 -1.24 0.05
C ILE A 22 -10.58 -1.67 -0.36
N ALA A 23 -9.61 -0.77 -0.25
CA ALA A 23 -8.21 -1.00 -0.57
C ALA A 23 -7.62 -2.12 0.30
N LYS A 24 -7.96 -2.17 1.59
CA LYS A 24 -7.48 -3.21 2.52
C LYS A 24 -7.88 -4.61 2.04
N ALA A 25 -9.14 -4.81 1.68
CA ALA A 25 -9.64 -6.09 1.17
C ALA A 25 -9.02 -6.46 -0.19
N TYR A 26 -8.83 -5.47 -1.06
CA TYR A 26 -8.20 -5.65 -2.36
C TYR A 26 -6.73 -6.09 -2.24
N LEU A 27 -5.96 -5.42 -1.38
CA LEU A 27 -4.56 -5.76 -1.12
C LEU A 27 -4.41 -7.14 -0.48
N SER A 28 -5.26 -7.50 0.50
CA SER A 28 -5.26 -8.85 1.09
C SER A 28 -5.39 -9.93 0.01
N CYS A 29 -6.38 -9.78 -0.88
CA CYS A 29 -6.61 -10.74 -1.96
C CYS A 29 -5.40 -10.87 -2.90
N ARG A 30 -4.71 -9.77 -3.20
CA ARG A 30 -3.51 -9.83 -4.03
C ARG A 30 -2.38 -10.59 -3.34
N MET A 31 -2.20 -10.39 -2.03
CA MET A 31 -1.22 -11.15 -1.25
C MET A 31 -1.58 -12.63 -1.18
N ASP A 32 -2.85 -12.96 -0.93
CA ASP A 32 -3.33 -14.35 -0.81
C ASP A 32 -3.23 -15.12 -2.14
N ARG A 33 -3.30 -14.40 -3.26
CA ARG A 33 -3.15 -14.97 -4.61
C ARG A 33 -1.71 -14.90 -5.13
N ASN A 34 -0.75 -14.53 -4.30
CA ASN A 34 0.67 -14.37 -4.68
C ASN A 34 0.87 -13.40 -5.86
N LEU A 35 0.00 -12.39 -6.00
CA LEU A 35 0.09 -11.33 -7.00
C LEU A 35 0.79 -10.08 -6.46
N MET A 36 1.25 -10.14 -5.20
CA MET A 36 2.01 -9.11 -4.49
C MET A 36 2.74 -9.78 -3.33
N ALA A 37 3.92 -9.25 -2.97
CA ALA A 37 4.62 -9.67 -1.76
C ALA A 37 3.75 -9.39 -0.52
N ARG A 38 3.80 -10.31 0.45
CA ARG A 38 3.03 -10.17 1.70
C ARG A 38 3.71 -9.11 2.56
N ASP A 39 2.95 -8.12 2.99
CA ASP A 39 3.42 -7.04 3.86
C ASP A 39 2.34 -6.69 4.89
N GLU A 40 2.75 -6.04 5.98
CA GLU A 40 1.83 -5.58 7.00
C GLU A 40 1.10 -4.31 6.55
N PHE A 41 -0.20 -4.25 6.79
CA PHE A 41 -1.04 -3.11 6.42
C PHE A 41 -0.56 -1.76 6.98
N LYS A 42 0.13 -1.75 8.12
CA LYS A 42 0.72 -0.55 8.71
C LYS A 42 1.79 0.09 7.79
N ASN A 43 2.56 -0.73 7.07
CA ASN A 43 3.59 -0.29 6.12
C ASN A 43 2.97 0.20 4.80
N LEU A 44 1.76 -0.28 4.48
CA LEU A 44 1.01 0.08 3.29
C LEU A 44 0.11 1.32 3.50
N GLY A 45 0.33 2.10 4.56
CA GLY A 45 -0.43 3.32 4.85
C GLY A 45 -1.79 3.10 5.53
N PHE A 46 -2.05 1.91 6.08
CA PHE A 46 -3.24 1.61 6.90
C PHE A 46 -2.94 1.61 8.40
N ALA A 47 -1.92 2.36 8.83
CA ALA A 47 -1.74 2.61 10.25
C ALA A 47 -3.00 3.25 10.83
N SER A 48 -3.47 2.74 11.97
CA SER A 48 -4.50 3.42 12.75
C SER A 48 -4.00 4.80 13.14
N PRO A 49 -4.88 5.81 13.20
CA PRO A 49 -4.50 7.08 13.80
C PRO A 49 -3.96 6.78 15.21
N PRO A 50 -2.77 7.29 15.55
CA PRO A 50 -2.22 7.04 16.86
C PRO A 50 -3.13 7.72 17.86
N GLU A 51 -3.79 6.94 18.71
CA GLU A 51 -4.19 7.42 20.02
C GLU A 51 -2.88 7.72 20.75
N THR A 52 -2.38 8.95 20.56
CA THR A 52 -1.16 9.50 21.16
C THR A 52 0.14 8.69 20.96
N ALA A 53 0.84 8.89 19.85
CA ALA A 53 2.30 8.65 19.77
C ALA A 53 2.91 9.36 18.56
N SER A 54 3.64 10.43 18.85
CA SER A 54 4.65 11.09 18.02
C SER A 54 5.81 10.14 17.67
N GLY A 55 6.19 10.06 16.39
CA GLY A 55 7.45 9.42 15.94
C GLY A 55 7.64 9.52 14.42
N PRO A 56 8.83 9.89 13.90
CA PRO A 56 9.00 10.34 12.52
C PRO A 56 9.07 9.16 11.53
N GLN A 57 8.45 9.40 10.38
CA GLN A 57 8.40 8.55 9.20
C GLN A 57 9.81 8.38 8.61
N GLN A 58 10.52 7.31 8.99
CA GLN A 58 11.71 6.85 8.29
C GLN A 58 11.27 6.13 7.02
N SER A 59 11.40 6.82 5.89
CA SER A 59 11.60 6.12 4.61
C SER A 59 13.08 5.75 4.57
N GLU A 60 13.40 4.48 4.83
CA GLU A 60 14.71 3.95 4.47
C GLU A 60 14.86 4.07 2.95
N PRO A 61 15.97 4.64 2.43
CA PRO A 61 16.26 4.56 1.02
C PRO A 61 16.62 3.12 0.69
N GLU A 62 15.77 2.46 -0.10
CA GLU A 62 16.05 1.14 -0.64
C GLU A 62 17.40 1.18 -1.36
N LYS A 63 18.39 0.47 -0.80
CA LYS A 63 19.73 0.33 -1.36
C LYS A 63 19.61 -0.53 -2.61
N GLY A 64 19.32 0.11 -3.75
CA GLY A 64 19.36 -0.53 -5.06
C GLY A 64 20.73 -1.13 -5.30
N VAL A 65 20.83 -2.46 -5.22
CA VAL A 65 21.97 -3.19 -5.77
C VAL A 65 21.93 -2.96 -7.27
N LYS A 66 22.81 -2.07 -7.77
CA LYS A 66 23.15 -1.97 -9.18
C LYS A 66 23.78 -3.30 -9.60
N GLY A 67 22.95 -4.26 -9.99
CA GLY A 67 23.37 -5.38 -10.79
C GLY A 67 23.76 -4.84 -12.16
N GLU A 68 25.03 -5.02 -12.51
CA GLU A 68 25.59 -4.73 -13.83
C GLU A 68 24.74 -5.39 -14.92
N LEU A 69 24.11 -4.58 -15.77
CA LEU A 69 23.73 -5.01 -17.11
C LEU A 69 24.97 -4.85 -17.99
N LEU A 70 25.78 -5.90 -18.05
CA LEU A 70 26.64 -6.14 -19.20
C LEU A 70 25.87 -7.04 -20.18
N TRP A 71 25.57 -6.44 -21.34
CA TRP A 71 24.92 -6.94 -22.56
C TRP A 71 23.39 -7.02 -22.55
#